data_AF-A0A917WHR9-F1
#
_entry.id   AF-A0A917WHR9-F1
#
_cell.length_a   1.000
_cell.length_b   1.000
_cell.length_c   1.000
_cell.angle_alpha   90.00
_cell.angle_beta   90.00
_cell.angle_gamma   90.00
#
_symmetry.space_group_name_H-M   'P 1'
#
loop_
_entity.id
_entity.type
_entity.pdbx_description
1 polymer ?
#
loop_
_entity_poly.entity_id
_entity_poly.type
_entity_poly.pdbx_seq_one_letter_code
_entity_poly.pdbx_strand_id
1 'polypeptide(L)'
;MATSTNALKVPWWVRGDTNAFFGFGVNVLVNVLTLTSLCLFVVKLSERDVFHAILPALGIALVAGNVYYTYLARRLARRENRTDVTALPYGPSVPHMFIVIFVIMLPVYLRTNDATLAWKAGLAWAFIIGVIVLIGAFVGPWIRRYAPRAALLGTLAGISITFISMLPAARMWNLAWVALPVFALLLIGLLTDTKLPGNFPIGLAALLLGTAIGWIGGAMDGNAVSAAAGEIGFALPGLHLDLLFSGLSDVAPLLATAIPLGVYNFTEGMSNVESAAAAGDNYNLRSVLLADGAGAIIGAALGSPFPPAVYVGHPGWKKAGGGSGYSMATGVVIALLCFLGMFGLLGAVFPLPAIVPILLYIGLLIGAQAFQFSPKAHAAAVIAALVPNIAQWATSQIDNSLAAAGTTAAKVGDAALEGNGVVYHGLLVLGQGAILAGLVLGSIVAFIIDKRFVHAAIFGAAGALLSFVGLIHGEKVDWNANGPVALGYVFIAVVCGLFALTRPEPRPKDADELELDRLEGMAPAPAPAPAPAA
;
A
#
# COMPACT_ATOMS: atom_id res chain seq x y z
N MET A 1 32.78 43.88 -14.95
CA MET A 1 32.23 43.49 -13.64
C MET A 1 31.50 42.17 -13.80
N ALA A 2 32.08 41.08 -13.30
CA ALA A 2 31.40 39.78 -13.27
C ALA A 2 30.28 39.85 -12.24
N THR A 3 29.04 39.74 -12.69
CA THR A 3 27.87 39.57 -11.82
C THR A 3 28.02 38.23 -11.12
N SER A 4 28.40 38.24 -9.84
CA SER A 4 28.32 37.06 -8.99
C SER A 4 26.84 36.69 -8.85
N THR A 5 26.37 35.74 -9.66
CA THR A 5 25.07 35.10 -9.43
C THR A 5 25.13 34.45 -8.05
N ASN A 6 24.50 35.09 -7.05
CA ASN A 6 24.37 34.53 -5.71
C ASN A 6 23.70 33.16 -5.85
N ALA A 7 24.45 32.08 -5.59
CA ALA A 7 23.92 30.73 -5.61
C ALA A 7 22.76 30.64 -4.61
N LEU A 8 21.59 30.16 -5.07
CA LEU A 8 20.40 30.03 -4.24
C LEU A 8 20.71 29.22 -2.96
N LYS A 9 20.58 29.86 -1.80
CA LYS A 9 20.71 29.20 -0.50
C LYS A 9 19.36 28.62 -0.09
N VAL A 10 19.20 27.31 -0.29
CA VAL A 10 18.01 26.57 0.16
C VAL A 10 18.15 26.29 1.66
N PRO A 11 17.25 26.81 2.52
CA PRO A 11 17.32 26.55 3.96
C PRO A 11 17.20 25.06 4.27
N TRP A 12 17.84 24.59 5.34
CA TRP A 12 17.70 23.20 5.80
C TRP A 12 16.43 22.98 6.63
N TRP A 13 15.93 24.04 7.26
CA TRP A 13 14.72 24.01 8.07
C TRP A 13 13.98 25.33 7.92
N VAL A 14 12.67 25.26 7.73
CA VAL A 14 11.73 26.39 7.78
C VAL A 14 10.67 26.15 8.85
N ARG A 15 9.93 27.19 9.25
CA ARG A 15 8.91 27.05 10.31
C ARG A 15 7.86 25.97 10.01
N GLY A 16 7.49 25.80 8.74
CA GLY A 16 6.54 24.77 8.33
C GLY A 16 7.09 23.35 8.38
N ASP A 17 8.43 23.15 8.37
CA ASP A 17 9.04 21.83 8.54
C ASP A 17 8.68 21.22 9.90
N THR A 18 8.50 22.03 10.95
CA THR A 18 8.10 21.53 12.28
C THR A 18 6.71 20.88 12.24
N ASN A 19 5.74 21.55 11.61
CA ASN A 19 4.38 21.01 11.49
C ASN A 19 4.36 19.75 10.61
N ALA A 20 5.07 19.78 9.49
CA ALA A 20 5.20 18.65 8.59
C ALA A 20 5.92 17.46 9.27
N PHE A 21 6.96 17.72 10.06
CA PHE A 21 7.70 16.71 10.82
C PHE A 21 6.82 16.00 11.84
N PHE A 22 6.02 16.72 12.62
CA PHE A 22 5.13 16.09 13.59
C PHE A 22 3.98 15.33 12.90
N GLY A 23 3.36 15.91 11.88
CA GLY A 23 2.28 15.24 11.16
C GLY A 23 2.76 13.97 10.46
N PHE A 24 3.85 14.06 9.68
CA PHE A 24 4.43 12.92 8.99
C PHE A 24 5.07 11.94 9.97
N GLY A 25 5.76 12.43 11.01
CA GLY A 25 6.40 11.62 12.04
C GLY A 25 5.42 10.77 12.82
N VAL A 26 4.28 11.32 13.24
CA VAL A 26 3.22 10.53 13.91
C VAL A 26 2.65 9.48 12.96
N ASN A 27 2.48 9.79 11.68
CA ASN A 27 2.04 8.81 10.68
C ASN A 27 3.03 7.64 10.57
N VAL A 28 4.33 7.91 10.38
CA VAL A 28 5.35 6.84 10.32
C VAL A 28 5.41 6.05 11.64
N LEU A 29 5.36 6.73 12.78
CA LEU A 29 5.37 6.11 14.11
C LEU A 29 4.24 5.08 14.27
N VAL A 30 3.02 5.47 13.93
CA VAL A 30 1.83 4.61 14.00
C VAL A 30 1.96 3.38 13.09
N ASN A 31 2.53 3.56 11.89
CA ASN A 31 2.77 2.44 10.98
C ASN A 31 3.82 1.47 11.53
N VAL A 32 4.90 1.98 12.14
CA VAL A 32 5.92 1.13 12.75
C VAL A 32 5.39 0.39 13.99
N LEU A 33 4.53 1.01 14.80
CA LEU A 33 3.81 0.31 15.88
C LEU A 33 2.89 -0.79 15.35
N THR A 34 2.23 -0.52 14.23
CA THR A 34 1.33 -1.48 13.58
C THR A 34 2.10 -2.69 13.06
N LEU A 35 3.17 -2.52 12.25
CA LEU A 35 3.96 -3.67 11.79
C LEU A 35 4.59 -4.45 12.95
N THR A 36 5.03 -3.78 14.00
CA THR A 36 5.57 -4.44 15.21
C THR A 36 4.51 -5.37 15.80
N SER A 37 3.29 -4.85 16.00
CA SER A 37 2.16 -5.64 16.50
C SER A 37 1.80 -6.81 15.59
N LEU A 38 1.86 -6.61 14.27
CA LEU A 38 1.60 -7.67 13.30
C LEU A 38 2.67 -8.78 13.37
N CYS A 39 3.95 -8.43 13.47
CA CYS A 39 5.03 -9.40 13.60
C CYS A 39 4.88 -10.27 14.86
N LEU A 40 4.69 -9.61 16.01
CA LEU A 40 4.62 -10.29 17.31
C LEU A 40 3.33 -11.11 17.47
N PHE A 41 2.18 -10.54 17.15
CA PHE A 41 0.91 -11.15 17.53
C PHE A 41 0.26 -11.97 16.43
N VAL A 42 0.57 -11.70 15.15
CA VAL A 42 -0.02 -12.43 14.01
C VAL A 42 0.92 -13.55 13.54
N VAL A 43 2.18 -13.23 13.26
CA VAL A 43 3.17 -14.22 12.77
C VAL A 43 3.92 -14.92 13.90
N LYS A 44 3.74 -14.47 15.15
CA LYS A 44 4.41 -15.03 16.34
C LYS A 44 5.94 -15.00 16.24
N LEU A 45 6.49 -13.97 15.61
CA LEU A 45 7.93 -13.71 15.64
C LEU A 45 8.39 -13.38 17.05
N SER A 46 9.61 -13.78 17.38
CA SER A 46 10.19 -13.46 18.69
C SER A 46 10.44 -11.95 18.81
N GLU A 47 10.30 -11.41 20.02
CA GLU A 47 10.62 -10.01 20.32
C GLU A 47 12.06 -9.67 19.93
N ARG A 48 12.98 -10.63 20.10
CA ARG A 48 14.36 -10.50 19.66
C ARG A 48 14.46 -10.24 18.16
N ASP A 49 13.81 -11.05 17.33
CA ASP A 49 13.89 -10.88 15.87
C ASP A 49 13.26 -9.55 15.43
N VAL A 50 12.14 -9.16 16.05
CA VAL A 50 11.44 -7.92 15.73
C VAL A 50 12.26 -6.69 16.12
N PHE A 51 12.64 -6.59 17.39
CA PHE A 51 13.30 -5.39 17.93
C PHE A 51 14.78 -5.30 17.59
N HIS A 52 15.48 -6.42 17.37
CA HIS A 52 16.93 -6.40 17.10
C HIS A 52 17.33 -6.63 15.64
N ALA A 53 16.45 -7.15 14.78
CA ALA A 53 16.75 -7.33 13.35
C ALA A 53 15.80 -6.52 12.45
N ILE A 54 14.49 -6.78 12.55
CA ILE A 54 13.50 -6.22 11.61
C ILE A 54 13.38 -4.69 11.73
N LEU A 55 13.17 -4.16 12.94
CA LEU A 55 13.00 -2.72 13.14
C LEU A 55 14.28 -1.92 12.85
N PRO A 56 15.48 -2.33 13.31
CA PRO A 56 16.73 -1.67 12.93
C PRO A 56 16.94 -1.66 11.41
N ALA A 57 16.62 -2.76 10.72
CA ALA A 57 16.74 -2.86 9.26
C ALA A 57 15.79 -1.90 8.55
N LEU A 58 14.54 -1.81 9.03
CA LEU A 58 13.58 -0.81 8.58
C LEU A 58 14.11 0.62 8.82
N GLY A 59 14.70 0.88 9.99
CA GLY A 59 15.29 2.17 10.34
C GLY A 59 16.33 2.64 9.32
N ILE A 60 17.24 1.75 8.89
CA ILE A 60 18.22 2.07 7.84
C ILE A 60 17.52 2.37 6.51
N ALA A 61 16.57 1.52 6.09
CA ALA A 61 15.85 1.72 4.83
C ALA A 61 15.12 3.09 4.81
N LEU A 62 14.52 3.48 5.93
CA LEU A 62 13.84 4.76 6.10
C LEU A 62 14.81 5.95 6.03
N VAL A 63 15.96 5.88 6.70
CA VAL A 63 16.98 6.95 6.62
C VAL A 63 17.50 7.08 5.20
N ALA A 64 17.87 5.97 4.56
CA ALA A 64 18.42 5.97 3.21
C ALA A 64 17.49 6.67 2.21
N GLY A 65 16.20 6.31 2.21
CA GLY A 65 15.23 6.93 1.32
C GLY A 65 14.90 8.38 1.70
N ASN A 66 14.68 8.69 2.98
CA ASN A 66 14.37 10.07 3.38
C ASN A 66 15.53 11.05 3.10
N VAL A 67 16.79 10.64 3.29
CA VAL A 67 17.96 11.43 2.89
C VAL A 67 17.98 11.63 1.38
N TYR A 68 17.69 10.59 0.60
CA TYR A 68 17.62 10.68 -0.86
C TYR A 68 16.51 11.64 -1.33
N TYR A 69 15.32 11.58 -0.74
CA TYR A 69 14.22 12.48 -1.08
C TYR A 69 14.48 13.93 -0.68
N THR A 70 15.13 14.17 0.48
CA THR A 70 15.64 15.49 0.83
C THR A 70 16.67 15.98 -0.19
N TYR A 71 17.58 15.12 -0.65
CA TYR A 71 18.52 15.47 -1.72
C TYR A 71 17.79 15.83 -3.03
N LEU A 72 16.81 15.04 -3.45
CA LEU A 72 16.01 15.31 -4.64
C LEU A 72 15.28 16.65 -4.55
N ALA A 73 14.67 16.96 -3.40
CA ALA A 73 13.98 18.23 -3.17
C ALA A 73 14.93 19.42 -3.29
N ARG A 74 16.13 19.31 -2.69
CA ARG A 74 17.15 20.37 -2.77
C ARG A 74 17.73 20.52 -4.17
N ARG A 75 17.85 19.43 -4.92
CA ARG A 75 18.24 19.44 -6.33
C ARG A 75 17.19 20.12 -7.20
N LEU A 76 15.91 19.84 -6.96
CA LEU A 76 14.78 20.47 -7.66
C LEU A 76 14.72 21.97 -7.35
N ALA A 77 14.83 22.35 -6.06
CA ALA A 77 14.87 23.75 -5.61
C ALA A 77 15.96 24.57 -6.31
N ARG A 78 17.17 24.00 -6.45
CA ARG A 78 18.28 24.63 -7.18
C ARG A 78 18.03 24.71 -8.69
N ARG A 79 17.42 23.68 -9.28
CA ARG A 79 17.11 23.63 -10.71
C ARG A 79 16.06 24.67 -11.11
N GLU A 80 15.02 24.81 -10.30
CA GLU A 80 13.90 25.73 -10.53
C GLU A 80 14.11 27.13 -9.91
N ASN A 81 15.26 27.33 -9.27
CA ASN A 81 15.64 28.58 -8.60
C ASN A 81 14.59 29.09 -7.59
N ARG A 82 14.03 28.19 -6.78
CA ARG A 82 12.97 28.48 -5.78
C ARG A 82 13.25 27.78 -4.45
N THR A 83 12.77 28.33 -3.34
CA THR A 83 13.06 27.82 -1.98
C THR A 83 11.89 27.09 -1.32
N ASP A 84 10.73 27.06 -1.97
CA ASP A 84 9.47 26.56 -1.44
C ASP A 84 9.24 25.07 -1.75
N VAL A 85 10.25 24.33 -2.20
CA VAL A 85 10.14 22.89 -2.56
C VAL A 85 10.03 21.99 -1.33
N THR A 86 9.07 21.07 -1.34
CA THR A 86 8.81 20.12 -0.26
C THR A 86 9.42 18.76 -0.59
N ALA A 87 10.07 18.08 0.35
CA ALA A 87 10.53 16.70 0.13
C ALA A 87 9.36 15.71 0.03
N LEU A 88 9.51 14.66 -0.79
CA LEU A 88 8.54 13.57 -0.86
C LEU A 88 8.56 12.79 0.47
N PRO A 89 7.40 12.57 1.12
CA PRO A 89 7.32 11.80 2.36
C PRO A 89 7.59 10.32 2.08
N TYR A 90 8.46 9.68 2.87
CA TYR A 90 8.90 8.30 2.65
C TYR A 90 8.87 7.44 3.92
N GLY A 91 8.10 6.36 3.90
CA GLY A 91 7.80 5.52 5.07
C GLY A 91 7.58 4.04 4.72
N PRO A 92 7.31 3.18 5.71
CA PRO A 92 6.92 1.79 5.44
C PRO A 92 5.61 1.74 4.64
N SER A 93 5.57 1.03 3.51
CA SER A 93 4.36 1.00 2.70
C SER A 93 3.22 0.28 3.44
N VAL A 94 2.14 1.01 3.73
CA VAL A 94 1.00 0.49 4.50
C VAL A 94 0.38 -0.73 3.82
N PRO A 95 0.02 -0.70 2.52
CA PRO A 95 -0.53 -1.88 1.85
C PRO A 95 0.42 -3.08 1.91
N HIS A 96 1.71 -2.88 1.60
CA HIS A 96 2.70 -3.97 1.57
C HIS A 96 2.93 -4.59 2.95
N MET A 97 2.87 -3.80 4.01
CA MET A 97 2.94 -4.29 5.39
C MET A 97 1.83 -5.29 5.71
N PHE A 98 0.59 -5.02 5.31
CA PHE A 98 -0.52 -5.96 5.52
C PHE A 98 -0.37 -7.18 4.63
N ILE A 99 -0.03 -6.98 3.36
CA ILE A 99 0.04 -8.08 2.41
C ILE A 99 1.15 -9.06 2.78
N VAL A 100 2.35 -8.57 3.11
CA VAL A 100 3.45 -9.47 3.52
C VAL A 100 3.07 -10.25 4.78
N ILE A 101 2.34 -9.65 5.72
CA ILE A 101 1.90 -10.34 6.93
C ILE A 101 0.81 -11.36 6.60
N PHE A 102 -0.29 -10.97 5.96
CA PHE A 102 -1.50 -11.79 5.86
C PHE A 102 -1.53 -12.73 4.66
N VAL A 103 -0.86 -12.37 3.57
CA VAL A 103 -0.88 -13.14 2.32
C VAL A 103 0.39 -13.97 2.18
N ILE A 104 1.50 -13.57 2.80
CA ILE A 104 2.79 -14.25 2.67
C ILE A 104 3.21 -14.96 3.96
N MET A 105 3.46 -14.22 5.03
CA MET A 105 4.07 -14.74 6.25
C MET A 105 3.10 -15.59 7.06
N LEU A 106 1.86 -15.13 7.28
CA LEU A 106 0.86 -15.83 8.07
C LEU A 106 0.51 -17.20 7.47
N PRO A 107 0.22 -17.36 6.16
CA PRO A 107 -0.06 -18.68 5.60
C PRO A 107 1.13 -19.65 5.71
N VAL A 108 2.37 -19.17 5.58
CA VAL A 108 3.56 -19.98 5.82
C VAL A 108 3.60 -20.42 7.28
N TYR A 109 3.44 -19.49 8.23
CA TYR A 109 3.43 -19.79 9.65
C TYR A 109 2.32 -20.78 10.03
N LEU A 110 1.09 -20.62 9.54
CA LEU A 110 -0.02 -21.52 9.87
C LEU A 110 0.20 -22.94 9.32
N ARG A 111 0.91 -23.09 8.20
CA ARG A 111 1.22 -24.40 7.61
C ARG A 111 2.40 -25.10 8.27
N THR A 112 3.42 -24.35 8.70
CA THR A 112 4.68 -24.93 9.18
C THR A 112 4.89 -24.80 10.68
N ASN A 113 4.11 -23.93 11.34
CA ASN A 113 4.31 -23.49 12.71
C ASN A 113 5.72 -22.92 12.98
N ASP A 114 6.39 -22.40 11.94
CA ASP A 114 7.75 -21.86 11.98
C ASP A 114 7.74 -20.37 11.59
N ALA A 115 7.88 -19.50 12.59
CA ALA A 115 7.89 -18.05 12.40
C ALA A 115 9.15 -17.57 11.66
N THR A 116 10.28 -18.24 11.83
CA THR A 116 11.52 -17.91 11.12
C THR A 116 11.40 -18.23 9.63
N LEU A 117 10.77 -19.35 9.28
CA LEU A 117 10.47 -19.67 7.88
C LEU A 117 9.51 -18.65 7.26
N ALA A 118 8.49 -18.23 7.99
CA ALA A 118 7.60 -17.14 7.57
C ALA A 118 8.38 -15.84 7.32
N TRP A 119 9.29 -15.48 8.22
CA TRP A 119 10.16 -14.30 8.03
C TRP A 119 11.02 -14.39 6.77
N LYS A 120 11.67 -15.54 6.53
CA LYS A 120 12.44 -15.79 5.30
C LYS A 120 11.61 -15.59 4.04
N ALA A 121 10.37 -16.12 4.02
CA ALA A 121 9.45 -15.92 2.90
C ALA A 121 9.09 -14.43 2.72
N GLY A 122 8.87 -13.70 3.81
CA GLY A 122 8.65 -12.25 3.79
C GLY A 122 9.83 -11.45 3.22
N LEU A 123 11.08 -11.81 3.59
CA LEU A 123 12.29 -11.18 3.05
C LEU A 123 12.44 -11.42 1.55
N ALA A 124 12.27 -12.66 1.12
CA ALA A 124 12.32 -13.02 -0.30
C ALA A 124 11.25 -12.26 -1.09
N TRP A 125 10.03 -12.19 -0.59
CA TRP A 125 8.95 -11.44 -1.20
C TRP A 125 9.28 -9.94 -1.30
N ALA A 126 9.76 -9.30 -0.22
CA ALA A 126 10.12 -7.88 -0.22
C ALA A 126 11.27 -7.56 -1.19
N PHE A 127 12.25 -8.45 -1.29
CA PHE A 127 13.33 -8.35 -2.27
C PHE A 127 12.81 -8.43 -3.71
N ILE A 128 11.95 -9.40 -4.01
CA ILE A 128 11.33 -9.56 -5.33
C ILE A 128 10.51 -8.32 -5.70
N ILE A 129 9.73 -7.77 -4.76
CA ILE A 129 9.02 -6.50 -4.93
C ILE A 129 9.99 -5.39 -5.32
N GLY A 130 11.10 -5.24 -4.60
CA GLY A 130 12.12 -4.26 -4.90
C GLY A 130 12.67 -4.39 -6.32
N VAL A 131 12.98 -5.62 -6.76
CA VAL A 131 13.43 -5.90 -8.14
C VAL A 131 12.37 -5.53 -9.17
N ILE A 132 11.10 -5.88 -8.94
CA ILE A 132 9.99 -5.55 -9.85
C ILE A 132 9.81 -4.04 -9.94
N VAL A 133 9.93 -3.31 -8.83
CA VAL A 133 9.82 -1.84 -8.83
C VAL A 133 10.97 -1.20 -9.61
N LEU A 134 12.19 -1.71 -9.48
CA LEU A 134 13.33 -1.26 -10.30
C LEU A 134 13.07 -1.48 -11.79
N ILE A 135 12.49 -2.62 -12.18
CA ILE A 135 12.06 -2.87 -13.56
C ILE A 135 10.90 -1.94 -13.96
N GLY A 136 9.97 -1.71 -13.04
CA GLY A 136 8.82 -0.81 -13.15
C GLY A 136 9.24 0.65 -13.44
N ALA A 137 10.43 1.08 -13.01
CA ALA A 137 10.98 2.38 -13.40
C ALA A 137 11.10 2.56 -14.92
N PHE A 138 11.15 1.47 -15.68
CA PHE A 138 11.23 1.46 -17.15
C PHE A 138 9.92 1.07 -17.81
N VAL A 139 9.20 0.08 -17.24
CA VAL A 139 7.99 -0.51 -17.84
C VAL A 139 6.69 0.13 -17.34
N GLY A 140 6.72 0.75 -16.17
CA GLY A 140 5.53 1.29 -15.49
C GLY A 140 4.74 2.34 -16.27
N PRO A 141 5.39 3.31 -16.94
CA PRO A 141 4.70 4.25 -17.81
C PRO A 141 3.95 3.58 -18.96
N TRP A 142 4.42 2.41 -19.42
CA TRP A 142 3.76 1.65 -20.48
C TRP A 142 2.51 0.94 -19.94
N ILE A 143 2.61 0.23 -18.80
CA ILE A 143 1.47 -0.46 -18.18
C ILE A 143 0.32 0.51 -17.88
N ARG A 144 0.63 1.67 -17.29
CA ARG A 144 -0.35 2.71 -16.99
C ARG A 144 -1.07 3.24 -18.23
N ARG A 145 -0.39 3.32 -19.38
CA ARG A 145 -0.98 3.83 -20.62
C ARG A 145 -2.13 2.94 -21.13
N TYR A 146 -2.12 1.65 -20.81
CA TYR A 146 -3.08 0.68 -21.35
C TYR A 146 -4.08 0.15 -20.32
N ALA A 147 -3.76 0.19 -19.03
CA ALA A 147 -4.67 -0.25 -17.97
C ALA A 147 -5.62 0.89 -17.52
N PRO A 148 -6.95 0.68 -17.50
CA PRO A 148 -7.91 1.66 -16.98
C PRO A 148 -7.69 1.96 -15.49
N ARG A 149 -7.83 3.23 -15.10
CA ARG A 149 -7.69 3.69 -13.70
C ARG A 149 -8.61 2.95 -12.74
N ALA A 150 -9.86 2.74 -13.15
CA ALA A 150 -10.84 2.02 -12.36
C ALA A 150 -10.39 0.60 -11.99
N ALA A 151 -9.65 -0.06 -12.88
CA ALA A 151 -9.13 -1.40 -12.64
C ALA A 151 -7.94 -1.41 -11.66
N LEU A 152 -7.00 -0.47 -11.83
CA LEU A 152 -5.86 -0.30 -10.93
C LEU A 152 -6.30 0.12 -9.51
N LEU A 153 -7.09 1.18 -9.41
CA LEU A 153 -7.57 1.70 -8.13
C LEU A 153 -8.62 0.79 -7.49
N GLY A 154 -9.48 0.14 -8.27
CA GLY A 154 -10.47 -0.79 -7.73
C GLY A 154 -9.83 -2.04 -7.13
N THR A 155 -8.82 -2.60 -7.78
CA THR A 155 -8.07 -3.72 -7.21
C THR A 155 -7.42 -3.33 -5.86
N LEU A 156 -6.85 -2.12 -5.79
CA LEU A 156 -6.30 -1.57 -4.56
C LEU A 156 -7.36 -1.40 -3.47
N ALA A 157 -8.52 -0.82 -3.82
CA ALA A 157 -9.65 -0.70 -2.90
C ALA A 157 -10.09 -2.08 -2.38
N GLY A 158 -10.02 -3.12 -3.22
CA GLY A 158 -10.27 -4.50 -2.84
C GLY A 158 -9.37 -4.95 -1.70
N ILE A 159 -8.05 -4.89 -1.93
CA ILE A 159 -7.04 -5.24 -0.90
C ILE A 159 -7.23 -4.41 0.37
N SER A 160 -7.48 -3.12 0.20
CA SER A 160 -7.62 -2.17 1.28
C SER A 160 -8.82 -2.50 2.17
N ILE A 161 -9.99 -2.66 1.57
CA ILE A 161 -11.21 -2.98 2.31
C ILE A 161 -11.06 -4.34 2.99
N THR A 162 -10.54 -5.36 2.30
CA THR A 162 -10.53 -6.72 2.83
C THR A 162 -9.40 -6.98 3.83
N PHE A 163 -8.15 -6.66 3.49
CA PHE A 163 -6.98 -7.00 4.30
C PHE A 163 -6.51 -5.87 5.21
N ILE A 164 -6.66 -4.61 4.80
CA ILE A 164 -6.24 -3.45 5.62
C ILE A 164 -7.35 -3.07 6.61
N SER A 165 -8.62 -3.03 6.20
CA SER A 165 -9.72 -2.56 7.05
C SER A 165 -10.37 -3.63 7.92
N MET A 166 -10.66 -4.83 7.39
CA MET A 166 -11.53 -5.77 8.12
C MET A 166 -10.92 -6.31 9.40
N LEU A 167 -9.62 -6.62 9.43
CA LEU A 167 -9.02 -7.13 10.67
C LEU A 167 -8.96 -6.04 11.78
N PRO A 168 -8.48 -4.82 11.50
CA PRO A 168 -8.59 -3.71 12.46
C PRO A 168 -10.03 -3.47 12.90
N ALA A 169 -11.00 -3.47 11.98
CA ALA A 169 -12.41 -3.31 12.32
C ALA A 169 -12.87 -4.41 13.29
N ALA A 170 -12.58 -5.69 13.01
CA ALA A 170 -12.94 -6.77 13.93
C ALA A 170 -12.31 -6.58 15.34
N ARG A 171 -11.04 -6.17 15.41
CA ARG A 171 -10.33 -5.91 16.68
C ARG A 171 -10.87 -4.68 17.41
N MET A 172 -11.26 -3.63 16.70
CA MET A 172 -11.87 -2.43 17.26
C MET A 172 -13.13 -2.78 18.06
N TRP A 173 -13.96 -3.68 17.54
CA TRP A 173 -15.21 -4.06 18.19
C TRP A 173 -14.99 -4.88 19.47
N ASN A 174 -13.87 -5.58 19.63
CA ASN A 174 -13.53 -6.26 20.88
C ASN A 174 -13.32 -5.29 22.06
N LEU A 175 -12.86 -4.06 21.80
CA LEU A 175 -12.70 -2.98 22.78
C LEU A 175 -13.31 -1.67 22.26
N ALA A 176 -14.58 -1.76 21.86
CA ALA A 176 -15.30 -0.69 21.17
C ALA A 176 -15.35 0.62 21.96
N TRP A 177 -15.39 0.54 23.30
CA TRP A 177 -15.43 1.71 24.18
C TRP A 177 -14.14 2.55 24.12
N VAL A 178 -13.00 1.97 23.73
CA VAL A 178 -11.75 2.69 23.44
C VAL A 178 -11.70 3.10 21.97
N ALA A 179 -12.01 2.17 21.07
CA ALA A 179 -11.80 2.35 19.63
C ALA A 179 -12.79 3.31 18.97
N LEU A 180 -14.07 3.32 19.37
CA LEU A 180 -15.10 4.16 18.75
C LEU A 180 -14.89 5.66 19.00
N PRO A 181 -14.53 6.14 20.22
CA PRO A 181 -14.17 7.54 20.43
C PRO A 181 -13.00 8.00 19.56
N VAL A 182 -11.97 7.16 19.43
CA VAL A 182 -10.81 7.40 18.56
C VAL A 182 -11.25 7.49 17.10
N PHE A 183 -12.07 6.54 16.65
CA PHE A 183 -12.59 6.50 15.30
C PHE A 183 -13.47 7.71 14.98
N ALA A 184 -14.34 8.13 15.90
CA ALA A 184 -15.16 9.32 15.74
C ALA A 184 -14.32 10.59 15.57
N LEU A 185 -13.25 10.74 16.36
CA LEU A 185 -12.34 11.88 16.23
C LEU A 185 -11.60 11.87 14.89
N LEU A 186 -11.20 10.70 14.39
CA LEU A 186 -10.59 10.55 13.07
C LEU A 186 -11.59 10.91 11.95
N LEU A 187 -12.83 10.43 12.02
CA LEU A 187 -13.86 10.76 11.04
C LEU A 187 -14.14 12.27 11.02
N ILE A 188 -14.29 12.90 12.19
CA ILE A 188 -14.48 14.35 12.27
C ILE A 188 -13.27 15.05 11.65
N GLY A 189 -12.06 14.83 12.15
CA GLY A 189 -10.94 15.65 11.72
C GLY A 189 -10.41 15.35 10.31
N LEU A 190 -10.64 14.14 9.79
CA LEU A 190 -10.08 13.74 8.49
C LEU A 190 -11.11 13.67 7.37
N LEU A 191 -12.42 13.54 7.66
CA LEU A 191 -13.48 13.71 6.65
C LEU A 191 -14.05 15.13 6.63
N THR A 192 -13.93 15.87 7.72
CA THR A 192 -14.27 17.29 7.75
C THR A 192 -12.96 18.08 7.84
N ASP A 193 -12.82 19.17 7.08
CA ASP A 193 -11.64 20.07 7.18
C ASP A 193 -11.55 20.82 8.54
N THR A 194 -12.24 20.32 9.57
CA THR A 194 -12.29 20.85 10.92
C THR A 194 -10.98 20.57 11.62
N LYS A 195 -10.28 21.64 11.97
CA LYS A 195 -9.02 21.58 12.72
C LYS A 195 -9.31 21.70 14.21
N LEU A 196 -8.53 20.97 15.01
CA LEU A 196 -8.52 21.18 16.45
C LEU A 196 -7.91 22.55 16.79
N PRO A 197 -8.24 23.12 17.96
CA PRO A 197 -7.68 24.39 18.43
C PRO A 197 -6.15 24.40 18.31
N GLY A 198 -5.59 25.47 17.75
CA GLY A 198 -4.14 25.60 17.56
C GLY A 198 -3.55 24.74 16.43
N ASN A 199 -4.38 24.22 15.51
CA ASN A 199 -3.96 23.27 14.47
C ASN A 199 -3.36 21.97 15.02
N PHE A 200 -3.83 21.52 16.18
CA PHE A 200 -3.34 20.29 16.78
C PHE A 200 -3.64 19.07 15.88
N PRO A 201 -2.66 18.18 15.58
CA PRO A 201 -2.86 17.07 14.65
C PRO A 201 -3.93 16.09 15.16
N ILE A 202 -4.96 15.84 14.35
CA ILE A 202 -6.08 14.95 14.69
C ILE A 202 -5.61 13.51 14.96
N GLY A 203 -4.69 12.98 14.14
CA GLY A 203 -4.16 11.63 14.36
C GLY A 203 -3.47 11.49 15.72
N LEU A 204 -2.73 12.50 16.16
CA LEU A 204 -2.12 12.53 17.48
C LEU A 204 -3.18 12.66 18.58
N ALA A 205 -4.18 13.52 18.40
CA ALA A 205 -5.27 13.68 19.36
C ALA A 205 -6.07 12.37 19.53
N ALA A 206 -6.33 11.67 18.43
CA ALA A 206 -7.00 10.37 18.43
C ALA A 206 -6.18 9.32 19.19
N LEU A 207 -4.88 9.24 18.95
CA LEU A 207 -3.99 8.34 19.68
C LEU A 207 -3.96 8.67 21.18
N LEU A 208 -3.82 9.95 21.55
CA LEU A 208 -3.78 10.39 22.95
C LEU A 208 -5.12 10.14 23.66
N LEU A 209 -6.24 10.39 22.99
CA LEU A 209 -7.58 10.12 23.50
C LEU A 209 -7.77 8.63 23.80
N GLY A 210 -7.46 7.77 22.83
CA GLY A 210 -7.58 6.33 23.01
C GLY A 210 -6.63 5.79 24.09
N THR A 211 -5.45 6.39 24.21
CA THR A 211 -4.49 6.07 25.27
C THR A 211 -5.04 6.45 26.64
N ALA A 212 -5.55 7.68 26.79
CA ALA A 212 -6.14 8.14 28.04
C ALA A 212 -7.32 7.26 28.46
N ILE A 213 -8.22 6.94 27.53
CA ILE A 213 -9.36 6.06 27.79
C ILE A 213 -8.88 4.66 28.19
N GLY A 214 -7.90 4.10 27.49
CA GLY A 214 -7.35 2.78 27.80
C GLY A 214 -6.71 2.69 29.19
N TRP A 215 -5.94 3.70 29.59
CA TRP A 215 -5.33 3.77 30.93
C TRP A 215 -6.38 3.97 32.03
N ILE A 216 -7.30 4.94 31.85
CA ILE A 216 -8.35 5.24 32.84
C ILE A 216 -9.29 4.04 33.03
N GLY A 217 -9.63 3.35 31.94
CA GLY A 217 -10.50 2.17 32.00
C GLY A 217 -9.78 0.87 32.34
N GLY A 218 -8.49 0.90 32.72
CA GLY A 218 -7.76 -0.26 33.21
C GLY A 218 -7.39 -1.31 32.14
N ALA A 219 -7.40 -0.94 30.85
CA ALA A 219 -6.97 -1.82 29.76
C ALA A 219 -5.45 -1.93 29.63
N MET A 220 -4.70 -1.06 30.32
CA MET A 220 -3.23 -0.99 30.27
C MET A 220 -2.63 -1.40 31.62
N ASP A 221 -1.40 -1.93 31.58
CA ASP A 221 -0.66 -2.39 32.76
C ASP A 221 0.65 -1.60 32.93
N GLY A 222 0.81 -0.93 34.07
CA GLY A 222 2.02 -0.19 34.42
C GLY A 222 3.26 -1.07 34.62
N ASN A 223 3.07 -2.34 35.00
CA ASN A 223 4.18 -3.29 35.12
C ASN A 223 4.74 -3.64 33.75
N ALA A 224 3.87 -3.81 32.74
CA ALA A 224 4.29 -4.04 31.36
C ALA A 224 5.12 -2.86 30.82
N VAL A 225 4.76 -1.61 31.16
CA VAL A 225 5.57 -0.43 30.79
C VAL A 225 6.94 -0.47 31.45
N SER A 226 7.00 -0.82 32.74
CA SER A 226 8.26 -0.90 33.48
C SER A 226 9.17 -2.02 32.94
N ALA A 227 8.60 -3.16 32.59
CA ALA A 227 9.31 -4.25 31.94
C ALA A 227 9.86 -3.84 30.56
N ALA A 228 9.01 -3.26 29.71
CA ALA A 228 9.40 -2.79 28.38
C ALA A 228 10.46 -1.66 28.44
N ALA A 229 10.45 -0.83 29.49
CA ALA A 229 11.49 0.18 29.71
C ALA A 229 12.85 -0.46 30.05
N GLY A 230 12.87 -1.62 30.70
CA GLY A 230 14.08 -2.39 30.98
C GLY A 230 14.69 -3.05 29.74
N GLU A 231 13.92 -3.17 28.66
CA GLU A 231 14.35 -3.76 27.38
C GLU A 231 14.88 -2.72 26.38
N ILE A 232 14.89 -1.43 26.75
CA ILE A 232 15.52 -0.39 25.93
C ILE A 232 16.99 -0.75 25.75
N GLY A 233 17.38 -0.94 24.49
CA GLY A 233 18.71 -1.41 24.14
C GLY A 233 19.10 -0.97 22.75
N PHE A 234 20.41 -0.79 22.53
CA PHE A 234 20.91 -0.41 21.22
C PHE A 234 21.08 -1.64 20.33
N ALA A 235 20.37 -1.67 19.22
CA ALA A 235 20.41 -2.70 18.20
C ALA A 235 20.75 -2.09 16.83
N LEU A 236 21.84 -2.57 16.24
CA LEU A 236 22.18 -2.29 14.84
C LEU A 236 21.73 -3.47 13.98
N PRO A 237 21.21 -3.22 12.76
CA PRO A 237 20.82 -4.30 11.88
C PRO A 237 22.04 -5.08 11.40
N GLY A 238 21.88 -6.41 11.33
CA GLY A 238 22.82 -7.30 10.68
C GLY A 238 22.58 -7.41 9.19
N LEU A 239 23.52 -8.00 8.47
CA LEU A 239 23.27 -8.51 7.12
C LEU A 239 22.65 -9.91 7.25
N HIS A 240 21.44 -10.08 6.73
CA HIS A 240 20.65 -11.31 6.79
C HIS A 240 20.51 -11.95 5.40
N LEU A 241 21.61 -11.97 4.64
CA LEU A 241 21.64 -12.53 3.29
C LEU A 241 21.37 -14.04 3.29
N ASP A 242 21.76 -14.74 4.35
CA ASP A 242 21.45 -16.15 4.57
C ASP A 242 19.94 -16.41 4.65
N LEU A 243 19.21 -15.60 5.43
CA LEU A 243 17.76 -15.69 5.54
C LEU A 243 17.09 -15.33 4.21
N LEU A 244 17.58 -14.28 3.54
CA LEU A 244 17.07 -13.83 2.24
C LEU A 244 17.26 -14.92 1.17
N PHE A 245 18.47 -15.45 0.99
CA PHE A 245 18.74 -16.49 -0.01
C PHE A 245 18.03 -17.80 0.31
N SER A 246 17.87 -18.14 1.60
CA SER A 246 17.04 -19.27 2.01
C SER A 246 15.57 -19.06 1.60
N GLY A 247 15.01 -17.87 1.80
CA GLY A 247 13.65 -17.55 1.33
C GLY A 247 13.52 -17.57 -0.20
N LEU A 248 14.57 -17.16 -0.92
CA LEU A 248 14.62 -17.17 -2.39
C LEU A 248 14.79 -18.58 -2.98
N SER A 249 14.88 -19.63 -2.17
CA SER A 249 14.91 -21.01 -2.68
C SER A 249 13.55 -21.50 -3.17
N ASP A 250 12.44 -20.94 -2.67
CA ASP A 250 11.07 -21.28 -3.06
C ASP A 250 10.29 -20.04 -3.56
N VAL A 251 10.75 -19.50 -4.69
CA VAL A 251 10.28 -18.20 -5.23
C VAL A 251 8.98 -18.33 -6.01
N ALA A 252 8.68 -19.50 -6.57
CA ALA A 252 7.55 -19.66 -7.48
C ALA A 252 6.19 -19.27 -6.86
N PRO A 253 5.85 -19.66 -5.61
CA PRO A 253 4.62 -19.21 -4.95
C PRO A 253 4.62 -17.70 -4.68
N LEU A 254 5.79 -17.12 -4.40
CA LEU A 254 5.95 -15.70 -4.10
C LEU A 254 5.76 -14.83 -5.35
N LEU A 255 6.15 -15.30 -6.54
CA LEU A 255 6.02 -14.53 -7.78
C LEU A 255 4.56 -14.23 -8.15
N ALA A 256 3.66 -15.18 -7.90
CA ALA A 256 2.24 -15.03 -8.21
C ALA A 256 1.60 -13.84 -7.49
N THR A 257 2.09 -13.50 -6.29
CA THR A 257 1.64 -12.34 -5.53
C THR A 257 2.55 -11.12 -5.72
N ALA A 258 3.88 -11.32 -5.77
CA ALA A 258 4.84 -10.24 -5.85
C ALA A 258 4.77 -9.48 -7.17
N ILE A 259 4.54 -10.12 -8.32
CA ILE A 259 4.43 -9.44 -9.63
C ILE A 259 3.29 -8.42 -9.64
N PRO A 260 2.02 -8.80 -9.40
CA PRO A 260 0.91 -7.83 -9.30
C PRO A 260 1.18 -6.68 -8.34
N LEU A 261 1.80 -6.99 -7.19
CA LEU A 261 2.01 -6.03 -6.12
C LEU A 261 3.17 -5.09 -6.38
N GLY A 262 4.24 -5.57 -7.01
CA GLY A 262 5.30 -4.73 -7.51
C GLY A 262 4.78 -3.78 -8.59
N VAL A 263 3.84 -4.24 -9.43
CA VAL A 263 3.12 -3.38 -10.38
C VAL A 263 2.34 -2.28 -9.65
N TYR A 264 1.57 -2.68 -8.64
CA TYR A 264 0.87 -1.72 -7.79
C TYR A 264 1.82 -0.69 -7.16
N ASN A 265 2.93 -1.13 -6.56
CA ASN A 265 3.86 -0.25 -5.84
C ASN A 265 4.42 0.85 -6.75
N PHE A 266 4.82 0.51 -7.98
CA PHE A 266 5.29 1.55 -8.88
C PHE A 266 4.13 2.43 -9.42
N THR A 267 2.90 1.91 -9.56
CA THR A 267 1.73 2.75 -9.89
C THR A 267 1.37 3.73 -8.78
N GLU A 268 1.50 3.32 -7.52
CA GLU A 268 1.39 4.20 -6.36
C GLU A 268 2.48 5.27 -6.38
N GLY A 269 3.74 4.88 -6.61
CA GLY A 269 4.85 5.81 -6.79
C GLY A 269 4.60 6.83 -7.91
N MET A 270 4.00 6.41 -9.04
CA MET A 270 3.58 7.30 -10.12
C MET A 270 2.56 8.33 -9.67
N SER A 271 1.47 7.88 -9.04
CA SER A 271 0.41 8.77 -8.54
C SER A 271 0.94 9.75 -7.50
N ASN A 272 1.88 9.35 -6.65
CA ASN A 272 2.48 10.24 -5.64
C ASN A 272 3.37 11.31 -6.26
N VAL A 273 4.16 10.96 -7.28
CA VAL A 273 4.97 11.92 -8.03
C VAL A 273 4.09 12.94 -8.75
N GLU A 274 2.97 12.52 -9.31
CA GLU A 274 2.02 13.42 -9.97
C GLU A 274 1.25 14.29 -8.98
N SER A 275 0.91 13.75 -7.81
CA SER A 275 0.35 14.53 -6.72
C SER A 275 1.30 15.66 -6.30
N ALA A 276 2.60 15.39 -6.26
CA ALA A 276 3.62 16.40 -6.01
C ALA A 276 3.72 17.43 -7.15
N ALA A 277 3.68 16.97 -8.41
CA ALA A 277 3.68 17.83 -9.59
C ALA A 277 2.49 18.80 -9.61
N ALA A 278 1.29 18.31 -9.26
CA ALA A 278 0.08 19.12 -9.14
C ALA A 278 0.18 20.18 -8.02
N ALA A 279 0.99 19.92 -6.99
CA ALA A 279 1.32 20.89 -5.94
C ALA A 279 2.51 21.82 -6.30
N GLY A 280 3.04 21.71 -7.52
CA GLY A 280 4.10 22.56 -8.05
C GLY A 280 5.53 22.01 -7.91
N ASP A 281 5.71 20.75 -7.48
CA ASP A 281 7.02 20.10 -7.33
C ASP A 281 7.18 18.91 -8.30
N ASN A 282 7.85 19.14 -9.43
CA ASN A 282 7.99 18.16 -10.51
C ASN A 282 9.20 17.22 -10.31
N TYR A 283 8.98 16.12 -9.59
CA TYR A 283 9.99 15.08 -9.39
C TYR A 283 10.16 14.15 -10.59
N ASN A 284 11.39 13.63 -10.77
CA ASN A 284 11.64 12.61 -11.79
C ASN A 284 11.13 11.26 -11.31
N LEU A 285 10.10 10.73 -11.97
CA LEU A 285 9.49 9.45 -11.64
C LEU A 285 10.49 8.29 -11.53
N ARG A 286 11.45 8.18 -12.46
CA ARG A 286 12.42 7.09 -12.45
C ARG A 286 13.31 7.15 -11.21
N SER A 287 13.74 8.35 -10.81
CA SER A 287 14.52 8.53 -9.59
C SER A 287 13.75 8.09 -8.34
N VAL A 288 12.45 8.37 -8.28
CA VAL A 288 11.57 7.94 -7.17
C VAL A 288 11.44 6.41 -7.16
N LEU A 289 11.09 5.79 -8.28
CA LEU A 289 10.93 4.34 -8.36
C LEU A 289 12.23 3.58 -8.09
N LEU A 290 13.37 4.11 -8.55
CA LEU A 290 14.68 3.52 -8.24
C LEU A 290 14.98 3.56 -6.74
N ALA A 291 14.61 4.64 -6.04
CA ALA A 291 14.82 4.76 -4.61
C ALA A 291 13.91 3.82 -3.82
N ASP A 292 12.64 3.71 -4.17
CA ASP A 292 11.68 2.82 -3.51
C ASP A 292 12.10 1.35 -3.69
N GLY A 293 12.45 0.96 -4.93
CA GLY A 293 12.93 -0.39 -5.23
C GLY A 293 14.25 -0.73 -4.52
N ALA A 294 15.21 0.20 -4.51
CA ALA A 294 16.48 0.02 -3.80
C ALA A 294 16.26 -0.05 -2.28
N GLY A 295 15.37 0.78 -1.73
CA GLY A 295 15.01 0.76 -0.30
C GLY A 295 14.42 -0.58 0.12
N ALA A 296 13.56 -1.18 -0.70
CA ALA A 296 13.02 -2.52 -0.46
C ALA A 296 14.09 -3.61 -0.49
N ILE A 297 15.02 -3.56 -1.45
CA ILE A 297 16.14 -4.52 -1.55
C ILE A 297 17.09 -4.38 -0.35
N ILE A 298 17.46 -3.15 0.01
CA ILE A 298 18.32 -2.88 1.17
C ILE A 298 17.64 -3.33 2.45
N GLY A 299 16.36 -3.00 2.63
CA GLY A 299 15.57 -3.45 3.77
C GLY A 299 15.55 -4.96 3.88
N ALA A 300 15.23 -5.67 2.79
CA ALA A 300 15.18 -7.13 2.76
C ALA A 300 16.56 -7.78 3.05
N ALA A 301 17.64 -7.25 2.47
CA ALA A 301 18.99 -7.74 2.73
C ALA A 301 19.45 -7.54 4.19
N LEU A 302 18.93 -6.51 4.85
CA LEU A 302 19.18 -6.22 6.27
C LEU A 302 18.19 -6.92 7.21
N GLY A 303 17.21 -7.66 6.70
CA GLY A 303 16.25 -8.42 7.53
C GLY A 303 14.88 -7.75 7.75
N SER A 304 14.55 -6.68 7.03
CA SER A 304 13.20 -6.10 7.04
C SER A 304 12.34 -6.65 5.89
N PRO A 305 11.22 -7.34 6.15
CA PRO A 305 10.30 -7.81 5.12
C PRO A 305 9.32 -6.70 4.67
N PHE A 306 9.57 -5.44 5.02
CA PHE A 306 8.64 -4.33 4.80
C PHE A 306 9.21 -3.34 3.77
N PRO A 307 8.76 -3.42 2.50
CA PRO A 307 9.13 -2.45 1.49
C PRO A 307 8.72 -1.03 1.90
N PRO A 308 9.66 -0.07 1.93
CA PRO A 308 9.32 1.34 2.05
C PRO A 308 8.80 1.90 0.71
N ALA A 309 8.01 2.97 0.78
CA ALA A 309 7.48 3.66 -0.39
C ALA A 309 7.26 5.15 -0.11
N VAL A 310 7.19 5.95 -1.18
CA VAL A 310 6.68 7.33 -1.07
C VAL A 310 5.21 7.31 -0.68
N TYR A 311 4.83 8.19 0.24
CA TYR A 311 3.45 8.31 0.72
C TYR A 311 2.64 9.30 -0.11
N VAL A 312 1.33 9.04 -0.17
CA VAL A 312 0.33 10.02 -0.59
C VAL A 312 0.29 11.17 0.43
N GLY A 313 0.10 12.40 -0.04
CA GLY A 313 -0.12 13.56 0.84
C GLY A 313 0.84 14.73 0.66
N HIS A 314 1.73 14.68 -0.34
CA HIS A 314 2.62 15.80 -0.70
C HIS A 314 1.91 17.17 -0.75
N PRO A 315 0.72 17.32 -1.37
CA PRO A 315 0.02 18.60 -1.38
C PRO A 315 -0.34 19.11 0.04
N GLY A 316 -0.64 18.21 0.97
CA GLY A 316 -0.94 18.55 2.36
C GLY A 316 0.29 19.07 3.09
N TRP A 317 1.43 18.39 2.95
CA TRP A 317 2.70 18.81 3.55
C TRP A 317 3.21 20.14 2.97
N LYS A 318 3.06 20.32 1.65
CA LYS A 318 3.36 21.58 0.96
C LYS A 318 2.51 22.73 1.48
N LYS A 319 1.18 22.54 1.60
CA LYS A 319 0.25 23.54 2.16
C LYS A 319 0.56 23.86 3.63
N ALA A 320 1.09 22.89 4.39
CA ALA A 320 1.57 23.11 5.76
C ALA A 320 2.91 23.86 5.85
N GLY A 321 3.54 24.17 4.71
CA GLY A 321 4.83 24.86 4.62
C GLY A 321 6.03 23.95 4.82
N GLY A 322 5.87 22.63 4.65
CA GLY A 322 6.97 21.67 4.73
C GLY A 322 8.02 21.94 3.66
N GLY A 323 9.29 22.01 4.04
CA GLY A 323 10.41 22.22 3.15
C GLY A 323 11.12 20.90 2.83
N SER A 324 12.44 20.97 2.64
CA SER A 324 13.26 19.79 2.36
C SER A 324 13.67 18.99 3.61
N GLY A 325 13.55 19.58 4.82
CA GLY A 325 14.15 19.06 6.04
C GLY A 325 13.27 18.07 6.82
N TYR A 326 11.95 18.27 6.81
CA TYR A 326 11.03 17.51 7.66
C TYR A 326 11.11 15.99 7.44
N SER A 327 11.17 15.54 6.18
CA SER A 327 11.16 14.11 5.84
C SER A 327 12.41 13.39 6.36
N MET A 328 13.59 13.99 6.17
CA MET A 328 14.86 13.49 6.72
C MET A 328 14.82 13.45 8.25
N ALA A 329 14.33 14.50 8.90
CA ALA A 329 14.22 14.50 10.36
C ALA A 329 13.30 13.38 10.86
N THR A 330 12.16 13.15 10.19
CA THR A 330 11.27 12.03 10.51
C THR A 330 11.98 10.69 10.35
N GLY A 331 12.65 10.46 9.22
CA GLY A 331 13.39 9.22 8.98
C GLY A 331 14.47 8.94 10.04
N VAL A 332 15.23 9.97 10.42
CA VAL A 332 16.27 9.86 11.45
C VAL A 332 15.67 9.57 12.83
N VAL A 333 14.64 10.29 13.24
CA VAL A 333 14.01 10.09 14.56
C VAL A 333 13.40 8.69 14.67
N ILE A 334 12.69 8.24 13.63
CA ILE A 334 12.12 6.89 13.62
C ILE A 334 13.22 5.82 13.65
N ALA A 335 14.30 6.01 12.90
CA ALA A 335 15.43 5.08 12.93
C ALA A 335 16.10 5.02 14.32
N LEU A 336 16.25 6.15 15.01
CA LEU A 336 16.74 6.16 16.39
C LEU A 336 15.80 5.38 17.32
N LEU A 337 14.49 5.54 17.18
CA LEU A 337 13.51 4.75 17.95
C LEU A 337 13.63 3.25 17.64
N CYS A 338 13.85 2.88 16.38
CA CYS A 338 14.09 1.49 15.98
C CYS A 338 15.39 0.95 16.59
N PHE A 339 16.49 1.70 16.50
CA PHE A 339 17.79 1.27 17.03
C PHE A 339 17.80 1.18 18.55
N LEU A 340 16.98 1.95 19.25
CA LEU A 340 16.88 1.92 20.71
C LEU A 340 15.84 0.91 21.23
N GLY A 341 15.17 0.16 20.36
CA GLY A 341 14.11 -0.78 20.77
C GLY A 341 12.86 -0.09 21.34
N MET A 342 12.69 1.21 21.12
CA MET A 342 11.65 2.03 21.78
C MET A 342 10.22 1.60 21.43
N PHE A 343 10.02 0.86 20.34
CA PHE A 343 8.70 0.41 19.91
C PHE A 343 8.09 -0.64 20.84
N GLY A 344 8.90 -1.37 21.62
CA GLY A 344 8.38 -2.22 22.71
C GLY A 344 7.73 -1.38 23.81
N LEU A 345 8.46 -0.37 24.30
CA LEU A 345 7.95 0.59 25.29
C LEU A 345 6.73 1.36 24.77
N LEU A 346 6.80 1.89 23.55
CA LEU A 346 5.70 2.65 22.96
C LEU A 346 4.45 1.77 22.77
N GLY A 347 4.62 0.49 22.44
CA GLY A 347 3.52 -0.48 22.38
C GLY A 347 2.91 -0.79 23.75
N ALA A 348 3.71 -0.80 24.82
CA ALA A 348 3.23 -0.94 26.19
C ALA A 348 2.51 0.33 26.71
N VAL A 349 2.79 1.49 26.13
CA VAL A 349 2.14 2.77 26.48
C VAL A 349 0.87 3.03 25.68
N PHE A 350 0.86 2.71 24.39
CA PHE A 350 -0.25 2.98 23.49
C PHE A 350 -1.13 1.74 23.28
N PRO A 351 -2.40 1.73 23.76
CA PRO A 351 -3.29 0.60 23.56
C PRO A 351 -3.50 0.33 22.07
N LEU A 352 -3.43 -0.93 21.67
CA LEU A 352 -3.74 -1.35 20.31
C LEU A 352 -5.10 -0.81 19.80
N PRO A 353 -6.19 -0.80 20.61
CA PRO A 353 -7.47 -0.16 20.25
C PRO A 353 -7.41 1.33 19.89
N ALA A 354 -6.37 2.07 20.30
CA ALA A 354 -6.16 3.47 19.92
C ALA A 354 -5.44 3.63 18.57
N ILE A 355 -4.74 2.59 18.13
CA ILE A 355 -3.95 2.57 16.89
C ILE A 355 -4.79 2.06 15.72
N VAL A 356 -5.49 0.94 15.93
CA VAL A 356 -6.24 0.23 14.86
C VAL A 356 -7.33 1.06 14.15
N PRO A 357 -8.00 2.06 14.76
CA PRO A 357 -8.98 2.88 14.05
C PRO A 357 -8.40 3.70 12.89
N ILE A 358 -7.11 4.05 12.96
CA ILE A 358 -6.40 4.76 11.90
C ILE A 358 -6.36 3.89 10.63
N LEU A 359 -6.20 2.58 10.79
CA LEU A 359 -6.13 1.63 9.68
C LEU A 359 -7.49 1.45 8.99
N LEU A 360 -8.56 1.35 9.78
CA LEU A 360 -9.93 1.33 9.24
C LEU A 360 -10.20 2.61 8.45
N TYR A 361 -9.83 3.77 9.00
CA TYR A 361 -9.96 5.05 8.30
C TYR A 361 -9.17 5.08 6.98
N ILE A 362 -7.90 4.67 6.98
CA ILE A 362 -7.08 4.61 5.77
C ILE A 362 -7.77 3.75 4.72
N GLY A 363 -8.28 2.58 5.10
CA GLY A 363 -8.87 1.71 4.09
C GLY A 363 -10.23 2.17 3.57
N LEU A 364 -11.02 2.90 4.38
CA LEU A 364 -12.20 3.64 3.92
C LEU A 364 -11.83 4.74 2.92
N LEU A 365 -10.77 5.50 3.19
CA LEU A 365 -10.28 6.55 2.30
C LEU A 365 -9.87 5.98 0.95
N ILE A 366 -9.02 4.95 0.94
CA ILE A 366 -8.56 4.29 -0.30
C ILE A 366 -9.76 3.71 -1.07
N GLY A 367 -10.71 3.08 -0.36
CA GLY A 367 -11.95 2.57 -0.94
C GLY A 367 -12.75 3.67 -1.65
N ALA A 368 -12.96 4.82 -1.00
CA ALA A 368 -13.67 5.96 -1.58
C ALA A 368 -12.91 6.59 -2.75
N GLN A 369 -11.58 6.72 -2.63
CA GLN A 369 -10.72 7.30 -3.65
C GLN A 369 -10.75 6.52 -4.96
N ALA A 370 -10.92 5.19 -4.92
CA ALA A 370 -11.06 4.40 -6.14
C ALA A 370 -12.25 4.81 -7.00
N PHE A 371 -13.34 5.30 -6.39
CA PHE A 371 -14.49 5.84 -7.12
C PHE A 371 -14.31 7.31 -7.48
N GLN A 372 -13.73 8.11 -6.58
CA GLN A 372 -13.59 9.55 -6.75
C GLN A 372 -12.53 9.93 -7.81
N PHE A 373 -11.48 9.12 -7.93
CA PHE A 373 -10.37 9.33 -8.88
C PHE A 373 -10.43 8.37 -10.08
N SER A 374 -11.61 7.87 -10.39
CA SER A 374 -11.93 7.15 -11.62
C SER A 374 -13.06 7.88 -12.34
N PRO A 375 -13.21 7.72 -13.67
CA PRO A 375 -14.39 8.22 -14.37
C PRO A 375 -15.66 7.68 -13.70
N LYS A 376 -16.65 8.55 -13.45
CA LYS A 376 -17.89 8.17 -12.75
C LYS A 376 -18.61 7.01 -13.45
N ALA A 377 -18.56 6.98 -14.78
CA ALA A 377 -19.09 5.89 -15.59
C ALA A 377 -18.48 4.52 -15.26
N HIS A 378 -17.24 4.48 -14.76
CA HIS A 378 -16.49 3.26 -14.46
C HIS A 378 -16.72 2.71 -13.05
N ALA A 379 -17.71 3.20 -12.29
CA ALA A 379 -18.00 2.68 -10.94
C ALA A 379 -18.20 1.15 -10.90
N ALA A 380 -18.87 0.58 -11.90
CA ALA A 380 -19.03 -0.87 -12.01
C ALA A 380 -17.69 -1.60 -12.28
N ALA A 381 -16.76 -0.96 -13.00
CA ALA A 381 -15.43 -1.51 -13.25
C ALA A 381 -14.57 -1.51 -11.97
N VAL A 382 -14.71 -0.47 -11.13
CA VAL A 382 -14.12 -0.45 -9.78
C VAL A 382 -14.62 -1.66 -9.00
N ILE A 383 -15.95 -1.83 -8.85
CA ILE A 383 -16.53 -2.97 -8.12
C ILE A 383 -16.06 -4.32 -8.69
N ALA A 384 -16.03 -4.48 -10.01
CA ALA A 384 -15.54 -5.71 -10.64
C ALA A 384 -14.08 -6.02 -10.26
N ALA A 385 -13.23 -5.00 -10.15
CA ALA A 385 -11.84 -5.15 -9.72
C ALA A 385 -11.69 -5.51 -8.22
N LEU A 386 -12.66 -5.15 -7.37
CA LEU A 386 -12.67 -5.53 -5.95
C LEU A 386 -12.97 -7.02 -5.74
N VAL A 387 -13.84 -7.59 -6.57
CA VAL A 387 -14.44 -8.92 -6.35
C VAL A 387 -13.42 -10.03 -6.07
N PRO A 388 -12.33 -10.20 -6.84
CA PRO A 388 -11.35 -11.25 -6.57
C PRO A 388 -10.67 -11.12 -5.20
N ASN A 389 -10.41 -9.90 -4.72
CA ASN A 389 -9.81 -9.68 -3.40
C ASN A 389 -10.78 -10.05 -2.26
N ILE A 390 -12.08 -9.84 -2.47
CA ILE A 390 -13.11 -10.28 -1.52
C ILE A 390 -13.15 -11.82 -1.46
N ALA A 391 -13.06 -12.49 -2.62
CA ALA A 391 -13.03 -13.94 -2.68
C ALA A 391 -11.77 -14.53 -2.00
N GLN A 392 -10.61 -13.91 -2.22
CA GLN A 392 -9.36 -14.30 -1.55
C GLN A 392 -9.43 -14.12 -0.04
N TRP A 393 -10.01 -13.00 0.42
CA TRP A 393 -10.19 -12.75 1.84
C TRP A 393 -11.15 -13.75 2.49
N ALA A 394 -12.29 -14.02 1.83
CA ALA A 394 -13.29 -14.98 2.32
C ALA A 394 -12.71 -16.39 2.44
N THR A 395 -12.00 -16.87 1.41
CA THR A 395 -11.31 -18.16 1.47
C THR A 395 -10.28 -18.22 2.57
N SER A 396 -9.49 -17.15 2.76
CA SER A 396 -8.54 -17.06 3.88
C SER A 396 -9.22 -17.18 5.25
N GLN A 397 -10.40 -16.57 5.46
CA GLN A 397 -11.13 -16.71 6.73
C GLN A 397 -11.62 -18.14 6.95
N ILE A 398 -12.11 -18.80 5.89
CA ILE A 398 -12.56 -20.19 5.95
C ILE A 398 -11.37 -21.10 6.30
N ASP A 399 -10.28 -20.99 5.58
CA ASP A 399 -9.09 -21.83 5.78
C ASP A 399 -8.50 -21.65 7.17
N ASN A 400 -8.37 -20.41 7.65
CA ASN A 400 -7.87 -20.12 9.00
C ASN A 400 -8.77 -20.71 10.09
N SER A 401 -10.10 -20.64 9.90
CA SER A 401 -11.06 -21.21 10.85
C SER A 401 -11.00 -22.74 10.88
N LEU A 402 -10.89 -23.38 9.70
CA LEU A 402 -10.76 -24.83 9.59
C LEU A 402 -9.42 -25.32 10.16
N ALA A 403 -8.32 -24.59 9.89
CA ALA A 403 -7.01 -24.90 10.45
C ALA A 403 -7.01 -24.79 11.98
N ALA A 404 -7.65 -23.76 12.54
CA ALA A 404 -7.82 -23.63 13.99
C ALA A 404 -8.64 -24.78 14.60
N ALA A 405 -9.58 -25.36 13.83
CA ALA A 405 -10.33 -26.55 14.20
C ALA A 405 -9.58 -27.88 13.93
N GLY A 406 -8.32 -27.83 13.47
CA GLY A 406 -7.52 -29.03 13.18
C GLY A 406 -7.91 -29.76 11.89
N THR A 407 -8.66 -29.12 11.00
CA THR A 407 -9.13 -29.68 9.73
C THR A 407 -8.75 -28.78 8.54
N THR A 408 -9.22 -29.11 7.34
CA THR A 408 -9.01 -28.35 6.10
C THR A 408 -10.26 -28.42 5.24
N ALA A 409 -10.44 -27.50 4.30
CA ALA A 409 -11.58 -27.54 3.37
C ALA A 409 -11.65 -28.88 2.61
N ALA A 410 -10.49 -29.41 2.20
CA ALA A 410 -10.38 -30.72 1.55
C ALA A 410 -10.89 -31.89 2.43
N LYS A 411 -10.66 -31.84 3.75
CA LYS A 411 -11.15 -32.87 4.69
C LYS A 411 -12.65 -32.75 4.96
N VAL A 412 -13.17 -31.53 4.99
CA VAL A 412 -14.62 -31.29 5.16
C VAL A 412 -15.38 -31.71 3.90
N GLY A 413 -14.81 -31.43 2.72
CA GLY A 413 -15.37 -31.75 1.41
C GLY A 413 -16.30 -30.66 0.89
N ASP A 414 -16.19 -30.36 -0.41
CA ASP A 414 -16.93 -29.26 -1.04
C ASP A 414 -18.45 -29.42 -0.93
N ALA A 415 -18.98 -30.64 -1.05
CA ALA A 415 -20.43 -30.89 -0.94
C ALA A 415 -20.99 -30.54 0.44
N ALA A 416 -20.22 -30.78 1.51
CA ALA A 416 -20.63 -30.42 2.87
C ALA A 416 -20.57 -28.90 3.10
N LEU A 417 -19.54 -28.24 2.56
CA LEU A 417 -19.41 -26.78 2.61
C LEU A 417 -20.55 -26.12 1.82
N GLU A 418 -20.82 -26.58 0.59
CA GLU A 418 -21.90 -26.08 -0.25
C GLU A 418 -23.27 -26.32 0.37
N GLY A 419 -23.49 -27.48 1.00
CA GLY A 419 -24.71 -27.79 1.76
C GLY A 419 -24.99 -26.82 2.92
N ASN A 420 -23.97 -26.08 3.37
CA ASN A 420 -24.07 -25.03 4.40
C ASN A 420 -23.90 -23.61 3.83
N GLY A 421 -24.03 -23.44 2.51
CA GLY A 421 -23.96 -22.14 1.84
C GLY A 421 -22.55 -21.61 1.57
N VAL A 422 -21.52 -22.43 1.75
CA VAL A 422 -20.12 -22.06 1.52
C VAL A 422 -19.65 -22.66 0.20
N VAL A 423 -19.70 -21.87 -0.88
CA VAL A 423 -19.19 -22.27 -2.21
C VAL A 423 -17.66 -22.12 -2.25
N TYR A 424 -16.96 -22.98 -1.50
CA TYR A 424 -15.53 -22.85 -1.24
C TYR A 424 -14.69 -22.91 -2.52
N HIS A 425 -14.87 -23.94 -3.35
CA HIS A 425 -14.08 -24.12 -4.57
C HIS A 425 -14.21 -22.91 -5.52
N GLY A 426 -15.42 -22.39 -5.71
CA GLY A 426 -15.65 -21.21 -6.54
C GLY A 426 -14.97 -19.95 -6.00
N LEU A 427 -15.04 -19.72 -4.68
CA LEU A 427 -14.34 -18.62 -4.02
C LEU A 427 -12.81 -18.76 -4.13
N LEU A 428 -12.30 -19.98 -3.98
CA LEU A 428 -10.87 -20.29 -4.09
C LEU A 428 -10.38 -19.93 -5.50
N VAL A 429 -11.03 -20.48 -6.54
CA VAL A 429 -10.68 -20.20 -7.93
C VAL A 429 -10.78 -18.70 -8.24
N LEU A 430 -11.82 -18.02 -7.78
CA LEU A 430 -11.98 -16.57 -8.01
C LEU A 430 -10.89 -15.73 -7.32
N GLY A 431 -10.47 -16.14 -6.12
CA GLY A 431 -9.49 -15.42 -5.30
C GLY A 431 -8.03 -15.63 -5.68
N GLN A 432 -7.70 -16.67 -6.46
CA GLN A 432 -6.31 -16.90 -6.88
C GLN A 432 -5.80 -15.81 -7.82
N GLY A 433 -4.65 -15.22 -7.48
CA GLY A 433 -4.10 -14.08 -8.22
C GLY A 433 -5.03 -12.85 -8.20
N ALA A 434 -5.78 -12.65 -7.11
CA ALA A 434 -6.84 -11.64 -6.98
C ALA A 434 -6.50 -10.25 -7.54
N ILE A 435 -5.24 -9.85 -7.44
CA ILE A 435 -4.79 -8.54 -7.89
C ILE A 435 -4.73 -8.45 -9.41
N LEU A 436 -4.09 -9.42 -10.07
CA LEU A 436 -4.10 -9.49 -11.54
C LEU A 436 -5.50 -9.83 -12.06
N ALA A 437 -6.23 -10.70 -11.36
CA ALA A 437 -7.61 -11.04 -11.72
C ALA A 437 -8.52 -9.81 -11.66
N GLY A 438 -8.40 -9.00 -10.60
CA GLY A 438 -9.14 -7.75 -10.43
C GLY A 438 -8.76 -6.72 -11.48
N LEU A 439 -7.47 -6.60 -11.80
CA LEU A 439 -6.99 -5.73 -12.88
C LEU A 439 -7.57 -6.14 -14.24
N VAL A 440 -7.53 -7.42 -14.59
CA VAL A 440 -8.07 -7.93 -15.86
C VAL A 440 -9.58 -7.72 -15.92
N LEU A 441 -10.31 -8.15 -14.89
CA LEU A 441 -11.77 -8.07 -14.85
C LEU A 441 -12.25 -6.62 -14.86
N GLY A 442 -11.66 -5.76 -14.03
CA GLY A 442 -11.93 -4.32 -14.02
C GLY A 442 -11.63 -3.65 -15.37
N SER A 443 -10.54 -4.05 -16.03
CA SER A 443 -10.18 -3.50 -17.35
C SER A 443 -11.20 -3.89 -18.42
N ILE A 444 -11.63 -5.15 -18.44
CA ILE A 444 -12.68 -5.65 -19.35
C ILE A 444 -13.95 -4.82 -19.17
N VAL A 445 -14.40 -4.67 -17.92
CA VAL A 445 -15.64 -3.92 -17.62
C VAL A 445 -15.51 -2.44 -18.01
N ALA A 446 -14.38 -1.79 -17.69
CA ALA A 446 -14.15 -0.39 -18.07
C ALA A 446 -14.19 -0.19 -19.59
N PHE A 447 -13.51 -1.05 -20.36
CA PHE A 447 -13.53 -0.96 -21.82
C PHE A 447 -14.89 -1.30 -22.44
N ILE A 448 -15.67 -2.20 -21.84
CA ILE A 448 -17.05 -2.45 -22.25
C ILE A 448 -17.91 -1.21 -22.04
N ILE A 449 -17.79 -0.54 -20.88
CA ILE A 449 -18.53 0.70 -20.57
C ILE A 449 -18.20 1.80 -21.59
N ASP A 450 -16.93 1.91 -21.98
CA ASP A 450 -16.49 2.87 -22.99
C ASP A 450 -16.79 2.44 -24.44
N LYS A 451 -17.41 1.27 -24.63
CA LYS A 451 -17.68 0.63 -25.93
C LYS A 451 -16.41 0.37 -26.76
N ARG A 452 -15.25 0.28 -26.09
CA ARG A 452 -13.93 -0.04 -26.67
C ARG A 452 -13.71 -1.55 -26.70
N PHE A 453 -14.60 -2.29 -27.36
CA PHE A 453 -14.65 -3.74 -27.31
C PHE A 453 -13.38 -4.47 -27.79
N VAL A 454 -12.58 -3.88 -28.69
CA VAL A 454 -11.27 -4.44 -29.07
C VAL A 454 -10.33 -4.53 -27.87
N HIS A 455 -10.31 -3.51 -27.01
CA HIS A 455 -9.44 -3.50 -25.83
C HIS A 455 -9.97 -4.47 -24.78
N ALA A 456 -11.30 -4.53 -24.60
CA ALA A 456 -11.92 -5.55 -23.76
C ALA A 456 -11.56 -6.98 -24.23
N ALA A 457 -11.57 -7.23 -25.55
CA ALA A 457 -11.19 -8.52 -26.11
C ALA A 457 -9.71 -8.85 -25.87
N ILE A 458 -8.81 -7.88 -26.01
CA ILE A 458 -7.38 -8.05 -25.70
C ILE A 458 -7.18 -8.42 -24.23
N PHE A 459 -7.86 -7.74 -23.31
CA PHE A 459 -7.79 -8.07 -21.88
C PHE A 459 -8.45 -9.42 -21.57
N GLY A 460 -9.52 -9.80 -22.27
CA GLY A 460 -10.08 -11.15 -22.23
C GLY A 460 -9.06 -12.20 -22.66
N ALA A 461 -8.37 -12.01 -23.77
CA ALA A 461 -7.34 -12.91 -24.26
C ALA A 461 -6.13 -12.98 -23.31
N ALA A 462 -5.73 -11.85 -22.73
CA ALA A 462 -4.70 -11.79 -21.71
C ALA A 462 -5.12 -12.57 -20.45
N GLY A 463 -6.37 -12.39 -19.99
CA GLY A 463 -6.96 -13.16 -18.91
C GLY A 463 -6.92 -14.67 -19.18
N ALA A 464 -7.26 -15.08 -20.40
CA ALA A 464 -7.18 -16.49 -20.81
C ALA A 464 -5.76 -17.04 -20.69
N LEU A 465 -4.77 -16.30 -21.20
CA LEU A 465 -3.36 -16.69 -21.11
C LEU A 465 -2.89 -16.78 -19.65
N LEU A 466 -3.19 -15.75 -18.84
CA LEU A 466 -2.82 -15.68 -17.43
C LEU A 466 -3.47 -16.80 -16.61
N SER A 467 -4.75 -17.14 -16.89
CA SER A 467 -5.44 -18.28 -16.27
C SER A 467 -4.85 -19.61 -16.68
N PHE A 468 -4.49 -19.74 -17.96
CA PHE A 468 -3.93 -20.97 -18.49
C PHE A 468 -2.57 -21.30 -17.88
N VAL A 469 -1.73 -20.30 -17.59
CA VAL A 469 -0.44 -20.50 -16.92
C VAL A 469 -0.52 -20.46 -15.38
N GLY A 470 -1.71 -20.19 -14.82
CA GLY A 470 -1.94 -20.18 -13.36
C GLY A 470 -1.48 -18.93 -12.63
N LEU A 471 -1.28 -17.80 -13.34
CA LEU A 471 -1.00 -16.51 -12.71
C LEU A 471 -2.25 -15.84 -12.13
N ILE A 472 -3.43 -16.16 -12.66
CA ILE A 472 -4.74 -15.84 -12.08
C ILE A 472 -5.60 -17.10 -12.08
N HIS A 473 -6.51 -17.23 -11.12
CA HIS A 473 -7.45 -18.35 -11.04
C HIS A 473 -6.84 -19.76 -10.98
N GLY A 474 -5.54 -19.88 -10.75
CA GLY A 474 -4.83 -21.16 -10.56
C GLY A 474 -4.13 -21.18 -9.20
N GLU A 475 -4.10 -22.34 -8.54
CA GLU A 475 -3.45 -22.49 -7.23
C GLU A 475 -1.93 -22.41 -7.30
N LYS A 476 -1.36 -22.73 -8.47
CA LYS A 476 0.07 -22.70 -8.76
C LYS A 476 0.30 -22.34 -10.22
N VAL A 477 1.50 -21.84 -10.50
CA VAL A 477 1.97 -21.62 -11.87
C VAL A 477 2.30 -22.98 -12.48
N ASP A 478 1.58 -23.34 -13.54
CA ASP A 478 1.74 -24.60 -14.26
C ASP A 478 1.19 -24.46 -15.68
N TRP A 479 1.58 -25.35 -16.58
CA TRP A 479 0.97 -25.39 -17.92
C TRP A 479 -0.45 -25.95 -17.82
N ASN A 480 -1.42 -25.23 -18.39
CA ASN A 480 -2.85 -25.56 -18.26
C ASN A 480 -3.32 -25.65 -16.80
N ALA A 481 -2.87 -24.70 -15.96
CA ALA A 481 -3.21 -24.65 -14.54
C ALA A 481 -4.72 -24.55 -14.28
N ASN A 482 -5.45 -23.80 -15.11
CA ASN A 482 -6.92 -23.76 -15.07
C ASN A 482 -7.55 -23.56 -16.47
N GLY A 483 -7.61 -24.65 -17.24
CA GLY A 483 -8.18 -24.69 -18.59
C GLY A 483 -9.65 -24.21 -18.68
N PRO A 484 -10.56 -24.63 -17.79
CA PRO A 484 -11.95 -24.16 -17.81
C PRO A 484 -12.10 -22.64 -17.66
N VAL A 485 -11.38 -22.01 -16.72
CA VAL A 485 -11.44 -20.55 -16.55
C VAL A 485 -10.77 -19.84 -17.72
N ALA A 486 -9.64 -20.36 -18.22
CA ALA A 486 -8.99 -19.84 -19.42
C ALA A 486 -9.95 -19.83 -20.63
N LEU A 487 -10.70 -20.91 -20.83
CA LEU A 487 -11.73 -21.00 -21.86
C LEU A 487 -12.85 -19.96 -21.65
N GLY A 488 -13.28 -19.73 -20.41
CA GLY A 488 -14.24 -18.66 -20.07
C GLY A 488 -13.76 -17.28 -20.52
N TYR A 489 -12.50 -16.95 -20.28
CA TYR A 489 -11.89 -15.70 -20.75
C TYR A 489 -11.76 -15.64 -22.28
N VAL A 490 -11.48 -16.77 -22.95
CA VAL A 490 -11.54 -16.85 -24.43
C VAL A 490 -12.93 -16.50 -24.92
N PHE A 491 -13.99 -17.02 -24.29
CA PHE A 491 -15.37 -16.67 -24.66
C PHE A 491 -15.67 -15.18 -24.41
N ILE A 492 -15.20 -14.59 -23.32
CA ILE A 492 -15.28 -13.14 -23.11
C ILE A 492 -14.60 -12.39 -24.26
N ALA A 493 -13.40 -12.82 -24.65
CA ALA A 493 -12.66 -12.21 -25.75
C ALA A 493 -13.40 -12.31 -27.09
N VAL A 494 -13.97 -13.47 -27.39
CA VAL A 494 -14.77 -13.71 -28.60
C VAL A 494 -16.03 -12.84 -28.59
N VAL A 495 -16.79 -12.82 -27.49
CA VAL A 495 -18.00 -11.99 -27.37
C VAL A 495 -17.66 -10.51 -27.58
N CYS A 496 -16.63 -10.00 -26.90
CA CYS A 496 -16.16 -8.64 -27.10
C CYS A 496 -15.69 -8.41 -28.55
N GLY A 497 -14.97 -9.36 -29.15
CA GLY A 497 -14.56 -9.30 -30.54
C GLY A 497 -15.73 -9.19 -31.51
N LEU A 498 -16.79 -9.97 -31.30
CA LEU A 498 -18.02 -9.90 -32.10
C LEU A 498 -18.72 -8.54 -31.95
N PHE A 499 -18.80 -7.99 -30.73
CA PHE A 499 -19.31 -6.63 -30.52
C PHE A 499 -18.40 -5.55 -31.12
N ALA A 500 -17.09 -5.79 -31.23
CA ALA A 500 -16.20 -4.85 -31.93
C ALA A 500 -16.50 -4.77 -33.43
N LEU A 501 -16.99 -5.85 -34.05
CA LEU A 501 -17.36 -5.87 -35.47
C LEU A 501 -18.55 -4.94 -35.78
N THR A 502 -19.41 -4.65 -34.80
CA THR A 502 -20.54 -3.72 -34.99
C THR A 502 -20.12 -2.24 -34.98
N ARG A 503 -18.84 -1.96 -34.72
CA ARG A 503 -18.23 -0.61 -34.70
C ARG A 503 -19.05 0.41 -33.91
N PRO A 504 -19.38 0.13 -32.64
CA PRO A 504 -20.13 1.06 -31.81
C PRO A 504 -19.30 2.32 -31.56
N GLU A 505 -19.97 3.47 -31.60
CA GLU A 505 -19.32 4.74 -31.28
C GLU A 505 -18.85 4.72 -29.82
N PRO A 506 -17.58 5.10 -29.55
CA PRO A 506 -17.06 5.19 -28.19
C PRO A 506 -17.92 6.11 -27.33
N ARG A 507 -18.02 5.81 -26.04
CA ARG A 507 -18.73 6.68 -25.10
C ARG A 507 -18.08 8.07 -25.10
N PRO A 508 -18.84 9.18 -25.20
CA PRO A 508 -18.30 10.51 -25.00
C PRO A 508 -17.83 10.67 -23.56
N LYS A 509 -16.63 11.23 -23.38
CA LYS A 509 -16.08 11.56 -22.07
C LYS A 509 -16.80 12.77 -21.50
N ASP A 510 -17.06 12.76 -20.20
CA ASP A 510 -17.60 13.93 -19.52
C ASP A 510 -16.49 14.95 -19.19
N ALA A 511 -16.88 16.14 -18.73
CA ALA A 511 -15.93 17.23 -18.45
C ALA A 511 -14.91 16.85 -17.36
N ASP A 512 -15.38 16.13 -16.33
CA ASP A 512 -14.56 15.66 -15.21
C ASP A 512 -13.51 14.64 -15.71
N GLU A 513 -13.90 13.72 -16.58
CA GLU A 513 -13.01 12.75 -17.20
C GLU A 513 -11.97 13.40 -18.11
N LEU A 514 -12.37 14.42 -18.89
CA LEU A 514 -11.45 15.20 -19.70
C LEU A 514 -10.47 16.03 -18.85
N GLU A 515 -10.86 16.43 -17.65
CA GLU A 515 -9.97 17.09 -16.68
C GLU A 515 -8.99 16.10 -16.06
N LEU A 516 -9.47 14.89 -15.70
CA LEU A 516 -8.62 13.80 -15.22
C LEU A 516 -7.55 13.43 -16.27
N ASP A 517 -7.93 13.28 -17.55
CA ASP A 517 -6.99 13.03 -18.65
C ASP A 517 -5.95 14.17 -18.79
N ARG A 518 -6.35 15.43 -18.55
CA ARG A 518 -5.47 16.61 -18.62
C ARG A 518 -4.44 16.61 -17.50
N LEU A 519 -4.86 16.34 -16.27
CA LEU A 519 -3.97 16.25 -15.11
C LEU A 519 -2.90 15.15 -15.30
N GLU A 520 -3.20 14.16 -16.15
CA GLU A 520 -2.31 13.03 -16.45
C GLU A 520 -1.50 13.21 -17.75
N GLY A 521 -1.60 14.36 -18.41
CA GLY A 521 -0.87 14.62 -19.67
C GLY A 521 -1.31 13.75 -20.85
N MET A 522 -2.52 13.15 -20.79
CA MET A 522 -3.10 12.36 -21.88
C MET A 522 -3.89 13.22 -22.89
N ALA A 523 -4.19 14.48 -22.54
CA ALA A 523 -4.85 15.45 -23.41
C ALA A 523 -3.95 16.67 -23.69
N PRO A 524 -4.01 17.27 -24.89
CA PRO A 524 -3.27 18.49 -25.22
C PRO A 524 -3.72 19.67 -24.35
N ALA A 525 -2.78 20.57 -24.04
CA ALA A 525 -3.06 21.78 -23.27
C ALA A 525 -4.14 22.64 -23.99
N PRO A 526 -5.04 23.31 -23.24
CA PRO A 526 -6.03 24.19 -23.85
C PRO A 526 -5.33 25.31 -24.63
N ALA A 527 -5.88 25.65 -25.80
CA ALA A 527 -5.45 26.84 -26.53
C ALA A 527 -5.59 28.06 -25.60
N PRO A 528 -4.61 28.98 -25.59
CA PRO A 528 -4.69 30.18 -24.77
C PRO A 528 -5.99 30.92 -25.08
N ALA A 529 -6.70 31.33 -24.02
CA ALA A 529 -7.93 32.09 -24.17
C ALA A 529 -7.68 33.32 -25.06
N PRO A 530 -8.55 33.63 -26.03
CA PRO A 530 -8.40 34.82 -26.84
C PRO A 530 -8.30 36.02 -25.91
N ALA A 531 -7.27 36.85 -26.14
CA ALA A 531 -7.06 38.06 -25.37
C ALA A 531 -8.36 38.88 -25.37
N PRO A 532 -8.77 39.47 -24.23
CA PRO A 532 -9.93 40.34 -24.21
C PRO A 532 -9.72 41.43 -25.27
N ALA A 533 -10.70 41.57 -26.16
CA ALA A 533 -10.68 42.62 -27.19
C ALA A 533 -10.51 43.97 -26.48
N ALA A 534 -9.46 44.70 -26.87
CA ALA A 534 -9.04 45.96 -26.28
C ALA A 534 -10.07 47.08 -26.46
#